data_AF-A0A7Y3LNJ0-F1
#
_entry.id   AF-A0A7Y3LNJ0-F1
#
_cell.length_a   1.000
_cell.length_b   1.000
_cell.length_c   1.000
_cell.angle_alpha   90.00
_cell.angle_beta   90.00
_cell.angle_gamma   90.00
#
_symmetry.space_group_name_H-M   'P 1'
#
loop_
_entity.id
_entity.type
_entity.pdbx_description
1 polymer ?
#
loop_
_entity_poly.entity_id
_entity_poly.type
_entity_poly.pdbx_seq_one_letter_code
_entity_poly.pdbx_strand_id
1 'polypeptide(L)'
;DRAVVELTNGKRVIGAPKTEAGRRTVAIPPHLLPEITSHLDRYVLAEPTALLFTGVKGGPLRPHVLQNTWVRAKEKTGLTQFHLHDLRHAGNTGASTKELMARMGHSSSAAAIRYQHASSDRDRVIAQALSALAESSEVESK
;
A
#
# COMPACT_ATOMS: atom_id res chain seq x y z
N ASP A 1 14.29 6.84 5.79
CA ASP A 1 13.06 6.06 6.10
C ASP A 1 12.35 6.63 7.30
N ARG A 2 11.06 6.92 7.14
CA ARG A 2 10.24 7.68 8.08
C ARG A 2 8.83 7.08 8.15
N ALA A 3 8.26 7.00 9.34
CA ALA A 3 6.87 6.64 9.63
C ALA A 3 6.22 7.82 10.36
N VAL A 4 4.99 8.15 9.99
CA VAL A 4 4.21 9.18 10.69
C VAL A 4 3.44 8.49 11.81
N VAL A 5 3.77 8.81 13.06
CA VAL A 5 3.00 8.39 14.23
C VAL A 5 2.21 9.59 14.72
N GLU A 6 0.90 9.46 14.80
CA GLU A 6 0.02 10.42 15.46
C GLU A 6 -0.01 10.08 16.94
N LEU A 7 0.52 10.98 17.79
CA LEU A 7 0.47 10.84 19.24
C LEU A 7 -0.92 11.22 19.74
N THR A 8 -1.30 10.69 20.90
CA THR A 8 -2.62 10.91 21.55
C THR A 8 -2.94 12.39 21.82
N ASN A 9 -1.96 13.29 21.70
CA ASN A 9 -2.11 14.74 21.83
C ASN A 9 -2.27 15.47 20.48
N GLY A 10 -2.51 14.75 19.37
CA GLY A 10 -2.66 15.32 18.03
C GLY A 10 -1.34 15.78 17.38
N LYS A 11 -0.20 15.61 18.05
CA LYS A 11 1.12 15.94 17.51
C LYS A 11 1.63 14.75 16.68
N ARG A 12 2.02 15.02 15.43
CA ARG A 12 2.59 14.00 14.54
C ARG A 12 4.11 14.03 14.63
N VAL A 13 4.70 12.89 14.94
CA VAL A 13 6.16 12.71 14.90
C VAL A 13 6.49 11.87 13.68
N ILE A 14 7.37 12.40 12.85
CA ILE A 14 7.94 11.67 11.72
C ILE A 14 9.23 11.02 12.22
N GLY A 15 9.19 9.73 12.52
CA GLY A 15 10.31 8.99 13.12
C GLY A 15 10.64 7.70 12.36
N ALA A 16 11.65 6.94 12.78
CA ALA A 16 11.87 5.60 12.22
C ALA A 16 10.66 4.68 12.54
N PRO A 17 10.39 3.64 11.72
CA PRO A 17 9.39 2.63 12.06
C PRO A 17 9.62 2.06 13.47
N LYS A 18 8.54 1.71 14.16
CA LYS A 18 8.58 1.21 15.55
C LYS A 18 9.40 -0.09 15.69
N THR A 19 9.59 -0.84 14.59
CA THR A 19 10.35 -2.10 14.55
C THR A 19 11.08 -2.25 13.20
N GLU A 20 12.15 -3.05 13.16
CA GLU A 20 12.86 -3.43 11.92
C GLU A 20 11.91 -4.12 10.92
N ALA A 21 10.99 -4.95 11.42
CA ALA A 21 9.94 -5.59 10.61
C ALA A 21 8.97 -4.60 9.92
N GLY A 22 8.98 -3.33 10.33
CA GLY A 22 8.25 -2.26 9.66
C GLY A 22 8.88 -1.84 8.32
N ARG A 23 10.15 -2.19 8.07
CA ARG A 23 10.83 -1.98 6.78
C ARG A 23 10.72 -3.23 5.95
N ARG A 24 10.15 -3.09 4.74
CA ARG A 24 10.03 -4.20 3.80
C ARG A 24 9.98 -3.69 2.37
N THR A 25 10.48 -4.51 1.47
CA THR A 25 10.32 -4.33 0.02
C THR A 25 9.05 -5.05 -0.39
N VAL A 26 8.21 -4.38 -1.17
CA VAL A 26 7.01 -4.96 -1.77
C VAL A 26 7.06 -4.72 -3.28
N ALA A 27 6.82 -5.76 -4.05
CA ALA A 27 6.73 -5.74 -5.49
C ALA A 27 5.43 -5.02 -5.89
N ILE A 28 5.59 -4.01 -6.74
CA ILE A 28 4.50 -3.24 -7.30
C ILE A 28 3.90 -4.05 -8.46
N PRO A 29 2.57 -4.31 -8.47
CA PRO A 29 1.88 -4.86 -9.62
C PRO A 29 2.14 -4.04 -10.90
N PRO A 30 2.62 -4.65 -12.00
CA PRO A 30 2.97 -3.93 -13.23
C PRO A 30 1.90 -2.98 -13.76
N HIS A 31 0.62 -3.35 -13.71
CA HIS A 31 -0.49 -2.50 -14.17
C HIS A 31 -0.61 -1.18 -13.39
N LEU A 32 -0.04 -1.09 -12.18
CA LEU A 32 -0.04 0.15 -11.38
C LEU A 32 1.13 1.07 -11.69
N LEU A 33 2.17 0.60 -12.41
CA LEU A 33 3.36 1.41 -12.70
C LEU A 33 3.03 2.71 -13.45
N PRO A 34 2.19 2.72 -14.50
CA PRO A 34 1.86 3.95 -15.22
C PRO A 34 1.22 5.00 -14.30
N GLU A 35 0.29 4.57 -13.43
CA GLU A 35 -0.40 5.46 -12.49
C GLU A 35 0.55 6.01 -11.43
N ILE A 36 1.45 5.17 -10.91
CA ILE A 36 2.46 5.59 -9.93
C ILE A 36 3.43 6.59 -10.56
N THR A 37 3.93 6.34 -11.77
CA THR A 37 4.82 7.27 -12.47
C THR A 37 4.13 8.60 -12.73
N SER A 38 2.91 8.57 -13.27
CA SER A 38 2.09 9.78 -13.49
C SER A 38 1.88 10.59 -12.20
N HIS A 39 1.63 9.90 -11.08
CA HIS A 39 1.46 10.54 -9.78
C HIS A 39 2.76 11.19 -9.28
N LEU A 40 3.89 10.49 -9.40
CA LEU A 40 5.20 11.02 -9.04
C LEU A 40 5.52 12.29 -9.82
N ASP A 41 5.31 12.28 -11.14
CA ASP A 41 5.62 13.41 -12.02
C ASP A 41 4.72 14.62 -11.75
N ARG A 42 3.45 14.39 -11.41
CA ARG A 42 2.45 15.45 -11.31
C ARG A 42 2.30 16.05 -9.91
N TYR A 43 2.48 15.24 -8.87
CA TYR A 43 2.08 15.62 -7.52
C TYR A 43 3.20 15.56 -6.48
N VAL A 44 4.38 15.03 -6.82
CA VAL A 44 5.49 14.87 -5.88
C VAL A 44 6.60 15.85 -6.21
N LEU A 45 7.11 16.53 -5.17
CA LEU A 45 8.25 17.43 -5.33
C LEU A 45 9.51 16.65 -5.68
N ALA A 46 10.44 17.26 -6.41
CA ALA A 46 11.68 16.61 -6.88
C ALA A 46 12.62 16.13 -5.74
N GLU A 47 12.38 16.58 -4.51
CA GLU A 47 13.16 16.21 -3.35
C GLU A 47 13.01 14.71 -3.04
N PRO A 48 14.10 13.95 -2.84
CA PRO A 48 14.02 12.51 -2.54
C PRO A 48 13.21 12.16 -1.28
N THR A 49 13.02 13.14 -0.40
CA THR A 49 12.23 12.99 0.85
C THR A 49 10.83 13.58 0.76
N ALA A 50 10.40 14.01 -0.42
CA ALA A 50 9.05 14.52 -0.65
C ALA A 50 8.00 13.47 -0.29
N LEU A 51 6.87 13.93 0.23
CA LEU A 51 5.76 13.06 0.56
C LEU A 51 5.05 12.66 -0.73
N LEU A 52 4.79 11.36 -0.90
CA LEU A 52 3.99 10.86 -2.02
C LEU A 52 2.55 11.36 -1.96
N PHE A 53 1.97 11.46 -0.77
CA PHE A 53 0.59 11.91 -0.57
C PHE A 53 0.54 13.09 0.40
N THR A 54 0.13 14.26 -0.13
CA THR A 54 0.00 15.50 0.65
C THR A 54 -1.44 15.95 0.74
N GLY A 55 -1.79 16.65 1.82
CA GLY A 55 -3.00 17.45 1.87
C GLY A 55 -2.85 18.73 1.04
N VAL A 56 -3.94 19.49 0.89
CA VAL A 56 -4.01 20.72 0.08
C VAL A 56 -2.98 21.80 0.43
N LYS A 57 -2.38 21.76 1.63
CA LYS A 57 -1.33 22.69 2.08
C LYS A 57 0.08 22.10 2.01
N GLY A 58 0.30 21.00 1.27
CA GLY A 58 1.61 20.34 1.12
C GLY A 58 2.07 19.50 2.31
N GLY A 59 1.38 19.56 3.45
CA GLY A 59 1.68 18.72 4.62
C GLY A 59 1.18 17.27 4.47
N PRO A 60 1.53 16.36 5.42
CA PRO A 60 1.12 14.97 5.33
C PRO A 60 -0.40 14.80 5.31
N LEU A 61 -0.87 13.95 4.40
CA LEU A 61 -2.29 13.61 4.27
C LEU A 61 -2.86 13.18 5.62
N ARG A 62 -4.07 13.68 5.95
CA ARG A 62 -4.75 13.32 7.19
C ARG A 62 -5.62 12.08 6.97
N PRO A 63 -5.66 11.11 7.90
CA PRO A 63 -6.45 9.88 7.73
C PRO A 63 -7.93 10.12 7.39
N HIS A 64 -8.57 11.11 8.03
CA HIS A 64 -9.97 11.43 7.75
C HIS A 64 -10.21 11.91 6.30
N VAL A 65 -9.21 12.53 5.65
CA VAL A 65 -9.34 12.95 4.25
C VAL A 65 -9.43 11.72 3.36
N LEU A 66 -8.55 10.74 3.58
CA LEU A 66 -8.60 9.46 2.87
C LEU A 66 -9.93 8.72 3.14
N GLN A 67 -10.37 8.69 4.40
CA GLN A 67 -11.63 8.06 4.78
C GLN A 67 -12.84 8.72 4.08
N ASN A 68 -12.90 10.05 4.04
CA ASN A 68 -14.00 10.76 3.38
C ASN A 68 -14.00 10.54 1.85
N THR A 69 -12.82 10.52 1.23
CA THR A 69 -12.69 10.19 -0.20
C THR A 69 -13.15 8.75 -0.47
N TRP A 70 -12.80 7.81 0.40
CA TRP A 70 -13.25 6.41 0.31
C TRP A 70 -14.76 6.28 0.40
N VAL A 71 -15.40 6.94 1.36
CA VAL A 71 -16.87 6.93 1.50
C VAL A 71 -17.54 7.40 0.20
N ARG A 72 -17.09 8.54 -0.34
CA ARG A 72 -17.62 9.07 -1.61
C ARG A 72 -17.40 8.14 -2.79
N ALA A 73 -16.25 7.45 -2.85
CA ALA A 73 -15.96 6.49 -3.91
C ALA A 73 -16.93 5.31 -3.87
N LYS A 74 -17.16 4.72 -2.69
CA LYS A 74 -18.11 3.61 -2.52
C LYS A 74 -19.54 3.98 -2.82
N GLU A 75 -19.97 5.19 -2.44
CA GLU A 75 -21.31 5.70 -2.77
C GLU A 75 -21.52 5.79 -4.28
N LYS A 76 -20.51 6.29 -5.02
CA LYS A 76 -20.57 6.41 -6.47
C LYS A 76 -20.59 5.06 -7.20
N THR A 77 -19.93 4.04 -6.64
CA THR A 77 -19.85 2.72 -7.26
C THR A 77 -20.90 1.73 -6.74
N GLY A 78 -21.69 2.12 -5.73
CA GLY A 78 -22.65 1.24 -5.06
C GLY A 78 -22.01 0.20 -4.13
N LEU A 79 -20.67 0.22 -3.96
CA LEU A 79 -19.91 -0.77 -3.19
C LEU A 79 -19.85 -0.44 -1.68
N THR A 80 -20.98 -0.03 -1.09
CA THR A 80 -21.03 0.55 0.26
C THR A 80 -20.66 -0.42 1.38
N GLN A 81 -20.73 -1.74 1.13
CA GLN A 81 -20.40 -2.80 2.09
C GLN A 81 -18.90 -2.94 2.41
N PHE A 82 -18.01 -2.42 1.57
CA PHE A 82 -16.57 -2.61 1.75
C PHE A 82 -15.94 -1.54 2.64
N HIS A 83 -14.92 -1.89 3.42
CA HIS A 83 -14.11 -1.00 4.21
C HIS A 83 -12.79 -0.73 3.49
N LEU A 84 -12.11 0.37 3.85
CA LEU A 84 -10.81 0.70 3.26
C LEU A 84 -9.78 -0.42 3.51
N HIS A 85 -9.89 -1.12 4.64
CA HIS A 85 -9.02 -2.27 4.96
C HIS A 85 -9.26 -3.47 4.04
N ASP A 86 -10.43 -3.58 3.41
CA ASP A 86 -10.72 -4.68 2.48
C ASP A 86 -9.87 -4.58 1.21
N LEU A 87 -9.40 -3.37 0.84
CA LEU A 87 -8.38 -3.21 -0.21
C LEU A 87 -7.08 -3.92 0.13
N ARG A 88 -6.69 -3.92 1.41
CA ARG A 88 -5.51 -4.65 1.88
C ARG A 88 -5.75 -6.17 1.80
N HIS A 89 -6.97 -6.63 2.06
CA HIS A 89 -7.31 -8.04 1.86
C HIS A 89 -7.27 -8.43 0.38
N ALA A 90 -7.89 -7.63 -0.49
CA ALA A 90 -7.89 -7.85 -1.93
C ALA A 90 -6.48 -7.89 -2.52
N GLY A 91 -5.60 -6.95 -2.13
CA GLY A 91 -4.19 -6.92 -2.57
C GLY A 91 -3.32 -8.06 -2.05
N ASN A 92 -3.90 -8.98 -1.28
CA ASN A 92 -3.26 -10.16 -0.71
C ASN A 92 -3.98 -11.46 -1.14
N THR A 93 -5.03 -11.38 -1.95
CA THR A 93 -5.73 -12.56 -2.48
C THR A 93 -4.78 -13.39 -3.35
N GLY A 94 -4.81 -14.72 -3.19
CA GLY A 94 -3.94 -15.65 -3.91
C GLY A 94 -2.56 -15.89 -3.29
N ALA A 95 -2.21 -15.20 -2.20
CA ALA A 95 -1.00 -15.45 -1.44
C ALA A 95 -1.21 -16.52 -0.36
N SER A 96 -0.24 -17.43 -0.21
CA SER A 96 -0.16 -18.38 0.90
C SER A 96 0.09 -17.67 2.23
N THR A 97 -0.24 -18.32 3.36
CA THR A 97 -0.01 -17.79 4.71
C THR A 97 1.42 -17.29 4.93
N LYS A 98 2.42 -17.98 4.38
CA LYS A 98 3.83 -17.60 4.49
C LYS A 98 4.16 -16.34 3.68
N GLU A 99 3.59 -16.20 2.48
CA GLU A 99 3.76 -15.00 1.65
C GLU A 99 3.03 -13.80 2.28
N LEU A 100 1.86 -14.03 2.87
CA LEU A 100 1.13 -13.03 3.65
C LEU A 100 1.94 -12.54 4.85
N MET A 101 2.59 -13.44 5.59
CA MET A 101 3.45 -13.06 6.71
C MET A 101 4.61 -12.15 6.27
N ALA A 102 5.26 -12.48 5.16
CA ALA A 102 6.34 -11.66 4.58
C ALA A 102 5.84 -10.29 4.08
N ARG A 103 4.72 -10.26 3.33
CA ARG A 103 4.13 -9.02 2.78
C ARG A 103 3.51 -8.12 3.85
N MET A 104 2.92 -8.71 4.89
CA MET A 104 2.22 -7.95 5.93
C MET A 104 3.11 -7.56 7.11
N GLY A 105 4.32 -8.13 7.23
CA GLY A 105 5.26 -7.84 8.32
C GLY A 105 4.92 -8.54 9.64
N HIS A 106 4.20 -9.67 9.58
CA HIS A 106 3.90 -10.51 10.75
C HIS A 106 4.91 -11.65 10.84
N SER A 107 6.01 -11.47 11.58
CA SER A 107 6.85 -12.60 11.98
C SER A 107 7.71 -12.28 13.19
N SER A 108 7.93 -13.29 14.04
CA SER A 108 9.15 -13.36 14.85
C SER A 108 10.38 -13.32 13.92
N SER A 109 11.41 -12.60 14.33
CA SER A 109 12.61 -12.25 13.53
C SER A 109 13.31 -13.44 12.86
N ALA A 110 13.23 -14.64 13.44
CA ALA A 110 13.91 -15.84 12.93
C ALA A 110 13.31 -16.41 11.63
N ALA A 111 12.03 -16.17 11.35
CA ALA A 111 11.41 -16.62 10.10
C ALA A 111 11.71 -15.67 8.91
N ALA A 112 11.83 -14.37 9.18
CA ALA A 112 12.05 -13.35 8.14
C ALA A 112 13.41 -13.52 7.43
N ILE A 113 14.48 -13.82 8.17
CA ILE A 113 15.86 -13.90 7.63
C ILE A 113 16.04 -15.09 6.70
N ARG A 114 15.47 -16.26 7.02
CA ARG A 114 15.61 -17.48 6.20
C ARG A 114 14.89 -17.40 4.86
N TYR A 115 13.94 -16.47 4.70
CA TYR A 115 13.08 -16.42 3.53
C TYR A 115 13.20 -15.13 2.71
N GLN A 116 14.12 -14.25 3.02
CA GLN A 116 14.21 -12.91 2.41
C GLN A 116 14.40 -12.92 0.89
N HIS A 117 15.15 -13.90 0.33
CA HIS A 117 15.30 -14.04 -1.12
C HIS A 117 14.10 -14.72 -1.77
N ALA A 118 13.67 -15.87 -1.22
CA ALA A 118 12.51 -16.62 -1.72
C ALA A 118 11.19 -15.81 -1.62
N SER A 119 11.06 -14.91 -0.65
CA SER A 119 9.90 -14.04 -0.54
C SER A 119 9.87 -13.02 -1.67
N SER A 120 11.00 -12.46 -2.09
CA SER A 120 11.04 -11.42 -3.14
C SER A 120 10.58 -11.90 -4.51
N ASP A 121 10.96 -13.11 -4.94
CA ASP A 121 10.51 -13.67 -6.22
C ASP A 121 9.03 -14.04 -6.17
N ARG A 122 8.58 -14.61 -5.05
CA ARG A 122 7.15 -14.90 -4.83
C ARG A 122 6.30 -13.64 -4.74
N ASP A 123 6.85 -12.57 -4.18
CA ASP A 123 6.20 -11.27 -4.12
C ASP A 123 5.91 -10.69 -5.50
N ARG A 124 6.86 -10.88 -6.44
CA ARG A 124 6.67 -10.53 -7.86
C ARG A 124 5.58 -11.37 -8.52
N VAL A 125 5.54 -12.68 -8.24
CA VAL A 125 4.48 -13.57 -8.78
C VAL A 125 3.10 -13.13 -8.30
N ILE A 126 2.94 -12.78 -7.02
CA ILE A 126 1.68 -12.23 -6.49
C ILE A 126 1.34 -10.90 -7.17
N ALA A 127 2.32 -10.02 -7.36
CA ALA A 127 2.13 -8.74 -8.05
C ALA A 127 1.69 -8.91 -9.53
N GLN A 128 2.23 -9.92 -10.22
CA GLN A 128 1.81 -10.31 -11.57
C GLN A 128 0.38 -10.86 -11.57
N ALA A 129 0.05 -11.76 -10.64
CA ALA A 129 -1.30 -12.33 -10.53
C ALA A 129 -2.37 -11.25 -10.27
N LEU A 130 -2.06 -10.25 -9.43
CA LEU A 130 -2.94 -9.10 -9.20
C LEU A 130 -3.17 -8.29 -10.49
N SER A 131 -2.15 -8.17 -11.34
CA SER A 131 -2.28 -7.46 -12.63
C SER A 131 -3.18 -8.22 -13.59
N ALA A 132 -2.97 -9.54 -13.72
CA ALA A 132 -3.83 -10.38 -14.54
C ALA A 132 -5.30 -10.34 -14.08
N LEU A 133 -5.54 -10.32 -12.77
CA LEU A 133 -6.89 -10.20 -12.22
C LEU A 133 -7.55 -8.87 -12.61
N ALA A 134 -6.82 -7.75 -12.45
CA ALA A 134 -7.32 -6.42 -12.82
C ALA A 134 -7.66 -6.33 -14.32
N GLU A 135 -6.75 -6.79 -15.18
CA GLU A 135 -6.94 -6.80 -16.63
C GLU A 135 -8.14 -7.65 -17.05
N SER A 136 -8.34 -8.82 -16.43
CA SER A 136 -9.50 -9.68 -16.73
C SER A 136 -10.84 -9.04 -16.39
N SER A 137 -10.89 -8.22 -15.33
CA SER A 137 -12.12 -7.51 -14.92
C SER A 137 -12.50 -6.33 -15.83
N GLU A 138 -11.52 -5.71 -16.49
CA GLU A 138 -11.76 -4.62 -17.46
C GLU A 138 -12.35 -5.14 -18.78
N VAL A 139 -12.02 -6.37 -19.17
CA VAL A 139 -12.54 -7.00 -20.39
C VAL A 139 -14.01 -7.38 -20.23
N GLU A 140 -14.44 -7.75 -19.02
CA GLU A 140 -15.81 -8.18 -18.73
C GLU A 140 -16.78 -6.99 -18.48
N SER A 141 -16.26 -5.78 -18.24
CA SER A 141 -17.05 -4.55 -18.07
C SER A 141 -17.22 -3.72 -19.37
N LYS A 142 -16.68 -4.18 -20.51
CA LYS A 142 -16.87 -3.57 -21.84
C LYS A 142 -17.92 -4.31 -22.66
#